data_AF-A0A1Y4Q405-F1
#
_entry.id   AF-A0A1Y4Q405-F1
#
_cell.length_a   1.000
_cell.length_b   1.000
_cell.length_c   1.000
_cell.angle_alpha   90.00
_cell.angle_beta   90.00
_cell.angle_gamma   90.00
#
_symmetry.space_group_name_H-M   'P 1'
#
loop_
_entity.id
_entity.type
_entity.pdbx_description
1 polymer ?
#
loop_
_entity_poly.entity_id
_entity_poly.type
_entity_poly.pdbx_seq_one_letter_code
_entity_poly.pdbx_strand_id
1 'polypeptide(L)'
;MLQTPNNIKAVTARDLRNNFKKIADDINDYDTTVIVARPKDKNVVIISQKEYDSWQETSYLLGTKANRDALAEAKESFENKDTRNKILTPEEFEALTKDDEA
;
A
#
# COMPACT_ATOMS: atom_id res chain seq x y z
N MET A 1 2.70 1.77 10.06
CA MET A 1 2.35 3.21 10.14
C MET A 1 1.77 3.59 8.79
N LEU A 2 0.71 4.40 8.74
CA LEU A 2 0.27 4.99 7.48
C LEU A 2 1.43 5.81 6.92
N GLN A 3 1.84 5.50 5.69
CA GLN A 3 2.94 6.17 5.05
C GLN A 3 2.58 7.65 4.90
N THR A 4 3.50 8.54 5.28
CA THR A 4 3.25 9.98 5.10
C THR A 4 3.37 10.27 3.60
N PRO A 5 2.37 10.91 2.96
CA PRO A 5 2.47 11.19 1.53
C PRO A 5 3.67 12.10 1.27
N ASN A 6 4.63 11.58 0.48
CA ASN A 6 5.92 12.21 0.25
C ASN A 6 5.82 13.50 -0.61
N ASN A 7 4.84 13.57 -1.51
CA ASN A 7 4.66 14.68 -2.42
C ASN A 7 3.19 15.11 -2.48
N ILE A 8 2.83 16.22 -1.85
CA ILE A 8 1.44 16.72 -1.80
C ILE A 8 1.28 17.94 -2.71
N LYS A 9 0.28 17.91 -3.60
CA LYS A 9 -0.10 19.06 -4.44
C LYS A 9 -1.56 19.41 -4.23
N ALA A 10 -1.88 20.71 -4.16
CA ALA A 10 -3.25 21.20 -4.15
C ALA A 10 -3.62 21.79 -5.51
N VAL A 11 -4.79 21.43 -6.04
CA VAL A 11 -5.28 21.89 -7.35
C VAL A 11 -6.74 22.33 -7.26
N THR A 12 -7.18 23.21 -8.14
CA THR A 12 -8.62 23.49 -8.28
C THR A 12 -9.32 22.40 -9.09
N ALA A 13 -10.64 22.30 -8.98
CA ALA A 13 -11.43 21.43 -9.87
C ALA A 13 -11.25 21.76 -11.36
N ARG A 14 -10.97 23.02 -11.69
CA ARG A 14 -10.69 23.45 -13.07
C ARG A 14 -9.34 22.92 -13.54
N ASP A 15 -8.31 23.01 -12.69
CA ASP A 15 -6.97 22.52 -13.03
C ASP A 15 -6.96 21.01 -13.21
N LEU A 16 -7.66 20.28 -12.34
CA LEU A 16 -7.85 18.83 -12.46
C LEU A 16 -8.47 18.47 -13.80
N ARG A 17 -9.59 19.11 -14.16
CA ARG A 17 -10.30 18.82 -15.42
C ARG A 17 -9.43 19.11 -16.65
N ASN A 18 -8.69 20.21 -16.62
CA ASN A 18 -7.89 20.65 -17.78
C ASN A 18 -6.58 19.88 -17.93
N ASN A 19 -6.04 19.32 -16.85
CA ASN A 19 -4.71 18.70 -16.82
C ASN A 19 -4.71 17.26 -16.29
N PHE A 20 -5.86 16.58 -16.34
CA PHE A 20 -6.05 15.27 -15.69
C PHE A 20 -4.97 14.26 -16.05
N LYS A 21 -4.61 14.12 -17.34
CA LYS A 21 -3.60 13.16 -17.79
C LYS A 21 -2.27 13.34 -17.06
N LYS A 22 -1.70 14.55 -17.10
CA LYS A 22 -0.44 14.86 -16.42
C LYS A 22 -0.54 14.63 -14.91
N ILE A 23 -1.67 15.00 -14.31
CA ILE A 23 -1.88 14.79 -12.87
C ILE A 23 -1.92 13.29 -12.53
N ALA A 24 -2.58 12.47 -13.34
CA ALA A 24 -2.63 11.03 -13.17
C ALA A 24 -1.25 10.37 -13.36
N ASP A 25 -0.48 10.82 -14.35
CA ASP A 25 0.91 10.39 -14.54
C ASP A 25 1.74 10.77 -13.31
N ASP A 26 1.65 12.01 -12.82
CA ASP A 26 2.36 12.47 -11.61
C ASP A 26 2.00 11.66 -10.35
N ILE A 27 0.73 11.26 -10.22
CA ILE A 27 0.23 10.45 -9.10
C ILE A 27 0.84 9.05 -9.13
N ASN A 28 0.97 8.42 -10.30
CA ASN A 28 1.49 7.06 -10.42
C ASN A 28 3.01 7.00 -10.44
N ASP A 29 3.67 7.94 -11.12
CA ASP A 29 5.12 7.88 -11.36
C ASP A 29 5.93 8.46 -10.19
N TYR A 30 5.33 9.37 -9.41
CA TYR A 30 6.02 10.08 -8.32
C TYR A 30 5.30 10.00 -6.97
N ASP A 31 4.37 9.06 -6.82
CA ASP A 31 3.54 8.89 -5.61
C ASP A 31 2.95 10.23 -5.12
N THR A 32 2.51 11.07 -6.07
CA THR A 32 1.96 12.39 -5.75
C THR A 32 0.56 12.25 -5.19
N THR A 33 0.30 12.79 -4.01
CA THR A 33 -1.04 12.93 -3.45
C THR A 33 -1.63 14.27 -3.85
N VAL A 34 -2.80 14.25 -4.48
CA VAL A 34 -3.43 15.47 -5.00
C VAL A 34 -4.67 15.80 -4.19
N ILE A 35 -4.69 17.01 -3.62
CA ILE A 35 -5.86 17.57 -2.94
C ILE A 35 -6.59 18.48 -3.91
N VAL A 36 -7.82 18.13 -4.25
CA VAL A 36 -8.71 18.93 -5.10
C VAL A 36 -9.52 19.85 -4.21
N ALA A 37 -9.22 21.14 -4.28
CA ALA A 37 -9.91 22.17 -3.50
C ALA A 37 -11.36 22.33 -3.98
N ARG A 38 -12.31 22.32 -3.04
CA ARG A 38 -13.74 22.48 -3.28
C ARG A 38 -14.31 23.54 -2.35
N PRO A 39 -15.39 24.25 -2.76
CA PRO A 39 -16.06 25.20 -1.88
C PRO A 39 -16.50 24.55 -0.57
N LYS A 40 -16.51 25.35 0.50
CA LYS A 40 -16.92 24.94 1.86
C LYS A 40 -16.06 23.81 2.43
N ASP A 41 -14.76 23.82 2.13
CA ASP A 41 -13.75 22.87 2.63
C ASP A 41 -14.06 21.39 2.35
N LYS A 42 -14.88 21.11 1.34
CA LYS A 42 -15.25 19.73 0.93
C LYS A 42 -14.22 19.12 -0.03
N ASN A 43 -12.96 19.22 0.32
CA ASN A 43 -11.85 18.81 -0.54
C ASN A 43 -11.87 17.30 -0.81
N VAL A 44 -11.33 16.90 -1.96
CA VAL A 44 -11.18 15.49 -2.34
C VAL A 44 -9.71 15.16 -2.47
N VAL A 45 -9.30 13.99 -2.00
CA VAL A 45 -7.93 13.49 -2.16
C VAL A 45 -7.92 12.46 -3.29
N ILE A 46 -6.93 12.56 -4.18
CA ILE A 46 -6.66 11.60 -5.24
C ILE A 46 -5.26 11.03 -5.00
N ILE A 47 -5.18 9.70 -5.02
CA ILE A 47 -3.96 8.88 -4.90
C ILE A 47 -3.98 7.82 -5.98
N SER A 48 -2.86 7.12 -6.18
CA SER A 48 -2.81 5.97 -7.09
C SER A 48 -3.68 4.83 -6.56
N GLN A 49 -4.18 3.97 -7.44
CA GLN A 49 -4.92 2.79 -7.01
C GLN A 49 -4.03 1.88 -6.15
N LYS A 50 -2.76 1.71 -6.54
CA LYS A 50 -1.77 0.95 -5.77
C LYS A 50 -1.64 1.44 -4.33
N GLU A 51 -1.61 2.75 -4.12
CA GLU A 51 -1.54 3.34 -2.78
C GLU A 51 -2.83 3.10 -2.00
N TYR A 52 -3.98 3.24 -2.65
CA TYR A 52 -5.27 2.93 -2.03
C TYR A 52 -5.35 1.46 -1.59
N ASP A 53 -4.97 0.52 -2.45
CA ASP A 53 -4.99 -0.92 -2.17
C ASP A 53 -4.04 -1.27 -1.00
N SER A 54 -2.83 -0.68 -0.99
CA SER A 54 -1.86 -0.81 0.11
C SER A 54 -2.44 -0.36 1.46
N TRP A 55 -3.19 0.75 1.48
CA TRP A 55 -3.85 1.23 2.69
C TRP A 55 -4.98 0.30 3.14
N GLN A 56 -5.78 -0.23 2.20
CA GLN A 56 -6.83 -1.19 2.53
C GLN A 56 -6.25 -2.47 3.14
N GLU A 57 -5.19 -3.01 2.56
CA GLU A 57 -4.48 -4.18 3.08
C GLU A 57 -3.90 -3.90 4.48
N THR A 58 -3.20 -2.79 4.66
CA THR A 58 -2.65 -2.40 5.96
C THR A 58 -3.76 -2.26 7.01
N SER A 59 -4.88 -1.62 6.65
CA SER A 59 -6.04 -1.47 7.54
C SER A 59 -6.64 -2.84 7.91
N TYR A 60 -6.72 -3.76 6.96
CA TYR A 60 -7.21 -5.12 7.20
C TYR A 60 -6.28 -5.90 8.14
N LEU A 61 -4.97 -5.92 7.86
CA LEU A 61 -3.97 -6.60 8.68
C LEU A 61 -3.93 -6.07 10.11
N LEU A 62 -4.19 -4.77 10.30
CA LEU A 62 -4.20 -4.15 11.62
C LEU A 62 -5.59 -4.11 12.28
N GLY A 63 -6.64 -4.59 11.60
CA GLY A 63 -8.03 -4.40 12.01
C GLY A 63 -8.43 -5.13 13.30
N THR A 64 -7.83 -6.28 13.61
CA THR A 64 -8.16 -7.09 14.80
C THR A 64 -6.96 -7.27 15.72
N LYS A 65 -7.21 -7.54 17.01
CA LYS A 65 -6.12 -7.85 17.95
C LYS A 65 -5.36 -9.10 17.52
N ALA A 66 -6.08 -10.15 17.13
CA ALA A 66 -5.49 -11.41 16.68
C ALA A 66 -4.55 -11.20 15.47
N ASN A 67 -4.97 -10.43 14.46
CA ASN A 67 -4.12 -10.17 13.29
C ASN A 67 -2.88 -9.35 13.67
N ARG A 68 -3.04 -8.33 14.54
CA ARG A 68 -1.91 -7.52 15.00
C ARG A 68 -0.89 -8.33 15.80
N ASP A 69 -1.36 -9.19 16.70
CA ASP A 69 -0.48 -10.05 17.52
C ASP A 69 0.28 -11.03 16.62
N ALA A 70 -0.41 -11.68 15.67
CA ALA A 70 0.22 -12.60 14.73
C ALA A 70 1.27 -11.91 13.84
N LEU A 71 0.97 -10.71 13.35
CA LEU A 71 1.93 -9.92 12.55
C LEU A 71 3.13 -9.48 13.39
N ALA A 72 2.93 -9.11 14.65
CA ALA A 72 4.01 -8.74 15.57
C ALA A 72 4.92 -9.93 15.89
N GLU A 73 4.34 -11.11 16.18
CA GLU A 73 5.09 -12.34 16.42
C GLU A 73 5.91 -12.75 15.19
N ALA A 74 5.30 -12.71 13.99
CA ALA A 74 5.98 -13.03 12.74
C ALA A 74 7.17 -12.08 12.50
N LYS A 75 6.97 -10.78 12.74
CA LYS A 75 8.03 -9.77 12.62
C LYS A 75 9.16 -10.02 13.61
N GLU A 76 8.85 -10.23 14.88
CA GLU A 76 9.85 -10.51 15.92
C GLU A 76 10.63 -11.79 15.62
N SER A 77 9.94 -12.86 15.22
CA SER A 77 10.56 -14.13 14.84
C SER A 77 11.53 -13.94 13.67
N PHE A 78 11.18 -13.13 12.68
CA PHE A 78 12.04 -12.84 11.53
C PHE A 78 13.25 -11.97 11.90
N GLU A 79 13.05 -10.89 12.66
CA GLU A 79 14.13 -10.00 13.12
C GLU A 79 15.15 -10.74 14.01
N ASN A 80 14.67 -11.65 14.86
CA ASN A 80 15.51 -12.46 15.74
C ASN A 80 16.13 -13.69 15.06
N LYS A 81 15.89 -13.91 13.75
CA LYS A 81 16.36 -15.07 13.00
C LYS A 81 16.00 -16.40 13.69
N ASP A 82 14.76 -16.49 14.19
CA ASP A 82 14.26 -17.69 14.85
C ASP A 82 14.49 -18.93 13.95
N THR A 83 15.02 -20.00 14.54
CA THR A 83 15.30 -21.27 13.86
C THR A 83 14.06 -21.94 13.25
N ARG A 84 12.86 -21.55 13.67
CA ARG A 84 11.59 -22.00 13.08
C ARG A 84 11.34 -21.39 11.69
N ASN A 85 11.99 -20.27 11.35
CA ASN A 85 11.84 -19.63 10.06
C ASN A 85 12.50 -20.48 8.97
N LYS A 86 11.76 -20.73 7.88
CA LYS A 86 12.30 -21.36 6.68
C LYS A 86 12.43 -20.30 5.59
N ILE A 87 13.64 -20.12 5.07
CA ILE A 87 13.87 -19.34 3.86
C ILE A 87 13.85 -20.34 2.71
N LEU A 88 12.98 -20.10 1.73
CA LEU A 88 12.88 -20.91 0.54
C LEU A 88 13.46 -20.14 -0.64
N THR A 89 14.25 -20.82 -1.48
CA THR A 89 14.56 -20.32 -2.81
C THR A 89 13.31 -20.39 -3.70
N PRO A 90 13.25 -19.62 -4.80
CA PRO A 90 12.17 -19.75 -5.76
C PRO A 90 12.01 -21.19 -6.28
N GLU A 91 13.14 -21.88 -6.51
CA GLU A 91 13.18 -23.27 -6.99
C GLU A 91 12.60 -24.26 -5.96
N GLU A 92 12.93 -24.07 -4.68
CA GLU A 92 12.37 -24.87 -3.57
C GLU A 92 10.87 -24.62 -3.39
N PHE A 93 10.42 -23.37 -3.55
CA PHE A 93 9.00 -23.02 -3.46
C PHE A 93 8.19 -23.65 -4.60
N GLU A 94 8.68 -23.58 -5.84
CA GLU A 94 8.03 -24.22 -6.99
C GLU A 94 7.95 -25.75 -6.83
N ALA A 95 8.98 -26.39 -6.26
CA ALA A 95 8.96 -27.83 -6.02
C ALA A 95 7.84 -28.23 -5.04
N LEU A 96 7.61 -27.44 -3.98
CA LEU A 96 6.54 -27.71 -3.01
C LEU A 96 5.14 -27.58 -3.62
N THR A 97 4.94 -26.68 -4.58
CA THR A 97 3.64 -26.50 -5.25
C THR A 97 3.32 -27.60 -6.28
N LYS A 98 4.31 -28.35 -6.75
CA LYS A 98 4.12 -29.42 -7.76
C LYS A 98 3.66 -30.74 -7.13
N ASP A 99 3.94 -30.96 -5.85
CA ASP A 99 3.52 -32.17 -5.13
C ASP A 99 2.03 -32.13 -4.71
N ASP A 100 1.40 -30.95 -4.66
CA ASP A 100 -0.01 -30.77 -4.31
C ASP A 100 -0.98 -31.02 -5.49
N GLU A 101 -0.48 -31.22 -6.72
CA GLU A 101 -1.28 -31.51 -7.93
C GLU A 101 -1.34 -33.03 -8.29
N ALA A 102 -0.86 -33.92 -7.42
CA ALA A 102 -0.83 -35.39 -7.62
C ALA A 102 -1.94 -36.16 -6.87
#